data_AF-A0A0K9CP10-F1
#
_entry.id   AF-A0A0K9CP10-F1
#
_cell.length_a   1.000
_cell.length_b   1.000
_cell.length_c   1.000
_cell.angle_alpha   90.00
_cell.angle_beta   90.00
_cell.angle_gamma   90.00
#
_symmetry.space_group_name_H-M   'P 1'
#
loop_
_entity.id
_entity.type
_entity.pdbx_description
1 polymer ?
#
loop_
_entity_poly.entity_id
_entity_poly.type
_entity_poly.pdbx_seq_one_letter_code
_entity_poly.pdbx_strand_id
1 'polypeptide(L)'
;MEKYKEKVYFIGAGPGDPELITIKGQRIVKEADVIIYAGSLVPKEVIDCHKEGAEIYNSASMSLDEVIDVTVKAIKENKKVARVHTGDPAIYGAHREQMDMLDEYGIEYEVIPGVSSFLASAAALKKDLLYQMFRKL
;
A
#
# COMPACT_ATOMS: atom_id res chain seq x y z
N MET A 1 -13.88 22.89 -8.68
CA MET A 1 -13.29 21.74 -9.38
C MET A 1 -14.06 20.52 -8.93
N GLU A 2 -14.63 19.77 -9.86
CA GLU A 2 -15.41 18.58 -9.57
C GLU A 2 -14.46 17.51 -8.99
N LYS A 3 -14.74 17.06 -7.77
CA LYS A 3 -13.89 16.09 -7.06
C LYS A 3 -14.06 14.73 -7.73
N TYR A 4 -12.96 14.03 -8.03
CA TYR A 4 -13.05 12.65 -8.53
C TYR A 4 -13.84 11.79 -7.55
N LYS A 5 -14.67 10.87 -8.07
CA LYS A 5 -15.52 10.01 -7.22
C LYS A 5 -14.70 9.00 -6.43
N GLU A 6 -13.60 8.54 -7.01
CA GLU A 6 -12.68 7.56 -6.43
C GLU A 6 -11.34 8.20 -6.04
N LYS A 7 -10.56 7.46 -5.25
CA LYS A 7 -9.29 7.91 -4.66
C LYS A 7 -8.22 6.82 -4.72
N VAL A 8 -6.98 7.22 -4.45
CA VAL A 8 -5.83 6.32 -4.38
C VAL A 8 -5.62 5.84 -2.95
N TYR A 9 -5.36 4.56 -2.75
CA TYR A 9 -5.09 3.98 -1.44
C TYR A 9 -3.66 3.44 -1.38
N PHE A 10 -2.82 4.02 -0.55
CA PHE A 10 -1.49 3.46 -0.23
C PHE A 10 -1.65 2.47 0.90
N ILE A 11 -1.39 1.19 0.66
CA ILE A 11 -1.71 0.10 1.57
C ILE A 11 -0.43 -0.61 2.01
N GLY A 12 -0.22 -0.72 3.33
CA GLY A 12 0.77 -1.62 3.89
C GLY A 12 0.31 -3.07 3.82
N ALA A 13 1.00 -3.89 3.03
CA ALA A 13 0.79 -5.32 2.89
C ALA A 13 1.18 -6.12 4.14
N GLY A 14 1.95 -5.53 5.05
CA GLY A 14 2.58 -6.28 6.13
C GLY A 14 3.92 -6.90 5.72
N PRO A 15 4.51 -7.74 6.59
CA PRO A 15 5.89 -8.23 6.45
C PRO A 15 6.06 -9.40 5.47
N GLY A 16 4.97 -9.90 4.87
CA GLY A 16 4.99 -10.99 3.89
C GLY A 16 3.81 -11.95 4.06
N ASP A 17 3.53 -12.40 5.29
CA ASP A 17 2.37 -13.25 5.56
C ASP A 17 1.07 -12.53 5.14
N PRO A 18 0.28 -13.09 4.20
CA PRO A 18 -0.96 -12.47 3.73
C PRO A 18 -2.00 -12.25 4.81
N GLU A 19 -1.96 -12.99 5.92
CA GLU A 19 -2.87 -12.78 7.06
C GLU A 19 -2.49 -11.56 7.91
N LEU A 20 -1.30 -10.99 7.73
CA LEU A 20 -0.82 -9.81 8.46
C LEU A 20 -1.15 -8.49 7.75
N ILE A 21 -1.81 -8.52 6.59
CA ILE A 21 -2.47 -7.33 6.05
C ILE A 21 -3.63 -6.92 6.97
N THR A 22 -3.89 -5.63 7.09
CA THR A 22 -5.04 -5.17 7.86
C THR A 22 -6.36 -5.51 7.16
N ILE A 23 -7.44 -5.70 7.94
CA ILE A 23 -8.80 -5.93 7.41
C ILE A 23 -9.19 -4.83 6.41
N LYS A 24 -8.80 -3.57 6.69
CA LYS A 24 -9.07 -2.43 5.81
C LYS A 24 -8.28 -2.52 4.51
N GLY A 25 -7.00 -2.89 4.58
CA GLY A 25 -6.15 -3.10 3.40
C GLY A 25 -6.71 -4.18 2.48
N GLN A 26 -7.03 -5.36 3.03
CA GLN A 26 -7.61 -6.47 2.27
C GLN A 26 -8.95 -6.09 1.61
N ARG A 27 -9.83 -5.40 2.32
CA ARG A 27 -11.11 -4.92 1.76
C ARG A 27 -10.89 -4.00 0.55
N ILE A 28 -9.95 -3.07 0.64
CA ILE A 28 -9.68 -2.14 -0.47
C ILE A 28 -9.08 -2.88 -1.66
N VAL A 29 -8.13 -3.80 -1.44
CA VAL A 29 -7.56 -4.66 -2.49
C VAL A 29 -8.66 -5.43 -3.22
N LYS A 30 -9.61 -6.01 -2.48
CA LYS A 30 -10.76 -6.73 -3.03
C LYS A 30 -11.67 -5.84 -3.90
N GLU A 31 -11.83 -4.57 -3.54
CA GLU A 31 -12.73 -3.63 -4.23
C GLU A 31 -12.07 -2.85 -5.37
N ALA A 32 -10.74 -2.79 -5.39
CA ALA A 32 -9.98 -1.96 -6.32
C ALA A 32 -10.16 -2.39 -7.78
N ASP A 33 -10.26 -1.41 -8.67
CA ASP A 33 -10.28 -1.58 -10.12
C ASP A 33 -8.86 -1.72 -10.68
N VAL A 34 -7.91 -1.02 -10.07
CA VAL A 34 -6.49 -1.04 -10.44
C VAL A 34 -5.66 -1.33 -9.21
N ILE A 35 -4.77 -2.31 -9.29
CA ILE A 35 -3.86 -2.70 -8.21
C ILE A 35 -2.43 -2.55 -8.72
N ILE A 36 -1.63 -1.74 -8.03
CA ILE A 36 -0.22 -1.56 -8.33
C ILE A 36 0.58 -2.02 -7.11
N TYR A 37 1.22 -3.19 -7.18
CA TYR A 37 1.94 -3.77 -6.04
C TYR A 37 3.47 -3.64 -6.19
N ALA A 38 4.17 -3.52 -5.06
CA ALA A 38 5.61 -3.38 -5.00
C ALA A 38 6.36 -4.72 -5.15
N GLY A 39 6.30 -5.33 -6.33
CA GLY A 39 7.17 -6.42 -6.79
C GLY A 39 7.44 -7.57 -5.82
N SER A 40 8.68 -8.09 -5.84
CA SER A 40 9.10 -9.30 -5.09
C SER A 40 9.00 -9.19 -3.56
N LEU A 41 8.70 -8.01 -3.03
CA LEU A 41 8.57 -7.76 -1.59
C LEU A 41 7.12 -7.87 -1.09
N VAL A 42 6.15 -7.96 -2.01
CA VAL A 42 4.74 -8.21 -1.70
C VAL A 42 4.37 -9.56 -2.32
N PRO A 43 4.12 -10.59 -1.50
CA PRO A 43 3.63 -11.88 -2.00
C PRO A 43 2.32 -11.71 -2.77
N LYS A 44 2.17 -12.46 -3.87
CA LYS A 44 0.98 -12.32 -4.74
C LYS A 44 -0.31 -12.65 -4.00
N GLU A 45 -0.22 -13.56 -3.04
CA GLU A 45 -1.30 -14.00 -2.17
C GLU A 45 -1.95 -12.84 -1.41
N VAL A 46 -1.22 -11.74 -1.16
CA VAL A 46 -1.76 -10.52 -0.55
C VAL A 46 -2.81 -9.85 -1.45
N ILE A 47 -2.62 -9.93 -2.77
CA ILE A 47 -3.49 -9.28 -3.76
C ILE A 47 -4.47 -10.24 -4.45
N ASP A 48 -4.31 -11.55 -4.31
CA ASP A 48 -5.15 -12.57 -4.97
C ASP A 48 -6.66 -12.48 -4.63
N CYS A 49 -7.02 -11.75 -3.57
CA CYS A 49 -8.42 -11.47 -3.22
C CYS A 49 -9.08 -10.39 -4.10
N HIS A 50 -8.38 -9.86 -5.10
CA HIS A 50 -8.89 -8.85 -6.03
C HIS A 50 -10.16 -9.30 -6.76
N LYS A 51 -10.99 -8.35 -7.18
CA LYS A 51 -12.18 -8.65 -8.00
C LYS A 51 -11.81 -9.08 -9.42
N GLU A 52 -12.74 -9.77 -10.07
CA GLU A 52 -12.63 -10.10 -11.49
C GLU A 52 -12.58 -8.80 -12.32
N GLY A 53 -11.72 -8.78 -13.33
CA GLY A 53 -11.51 -7.61 -14.20
C GLY A 53 -10.64 -6.50 -13.61
N ALA A 54 -10.08 -6.67 -12.40
CA ALA A 54 -9.09 -5.74 -11.87
C ALA A 54 -7.81 -5.74 -12.72
N GLU A 55 -7.29 -4.55 -13.05
CA GLU A 55 -6.02 -4.39 -13.74
C GLU A 55 -4.87 -4.45 -12.73
N ILE A 56 -3.90 -5.35 -12.95
CA ILE A 56 -2.80 -5.60 -12.00
C ILE A 56 -1.46 -5.21 -12.62
N TYR A 57 -0.75 -4.33 -11.93
CA TYR A 57 0.55 -3.81 -12.33
C TYR A 57 1.61 -4.14 -11.28
N ASN A 58 2.76 -4.61 -11.74
CA ASN A 58 3.93 -4.81 -10.90
C ASN A 58 4.86 -3.59 -11.03
N SER A 59 4.95 -2.78 -9.98
CA SER A 59 5.77 -1.56 -10.06
C SER A 59 7.27 -1.82 -10.04
N ALA A 60 7.74 -3.04 -9.77
CA ALA A 60 9.19 -3.34 -9.85
C ALA A 60 9.74 -3.26 -11.28
N SER A 61 8.87 -3.32 -12.29
CA SER A 61 9.22 -3.12 -13.70
C SER A 61 8.74 -1.79 -14.26
N MET A 62 8.37 -0.83 -13.39
CA MET A 62 7.84 0.47 -13.80
C MET A 62 8.66 1.61 -13.20
N SER A 63 8.76 2.73 -13.92
CA SER A 63 9.26 3.99 -13.39
C SER A 63 8.22 4.67 -12.50
N LEU A 64 8.65 5.69 -11.75
CA LEU A 64 7.73 6.53 -10.96
C LEU A 64 6.67 7.18 -11.85
N ASP A 65 7.08 7.76 -12.97
CA ASP A 65 6.18 8.43 -13.91
C ASP A 65 5.15 7.45 -14.49
N GLU A 66 5.56 6.23 -14.84
CA GLU A 66 4.63 5.21 -15.34
C GLU A 66 3.58 4.80 -14.29
N VAL A 67 3.98 4.69 -13.01
CA VAL A 67 3.06 4.41 -11.91
C VAL A 67 2.06 5.56 -11.74
N ILE A 68 2.53 6.80 -11.82
CA ILE A 68 1.68 7.99 -11.74
C ILE A 68 0.73 8.08 -12.93
N ASP A 69 1.20 7.84 -14.15
CA ASP A 69 0.37 7.88 -15.36
C ASP A 69 -0.77 6.87 -15.29
N VAL A 70 -0.49 5.63 -14.87
CA VAL A 70 -1.51 4.60 -14.65
C VAL A 70 -2.51 5.05 -13.58
N THR A 71 -2.01 5.61 -12.47
CA THR A 71 -2.84 6.08 -11.35
C THR A 71 -3.76 7.23 -11.76
N VAL A 72 -3.21 8.26 -12.41
CA VAL A 72 -3.94 9.45 -12.87
C VAL A 72 -4.98 9.05 -13.92
N LYS A 73 -4.63 8.17 -14.87
CA LYS A 73 -5.57 7.66 -15.86
C LYS A 73 -6.74 6.92 -15.21
N ALA A 74 -6.46 6.01 -14.28
CA ALA A 74 -7.48 5.26 -13.57
C ALA A 74 -8.44 6.19 -12.79
N ILE A 75 -7.91 7.15 -12.06
CA ILE A 75 -8.73 8.11 -11.30
C ILE A 75 -9.62 8.96 -12.22
N LYS A 76 -9.11 9.40 -13.38
CA LYS A 76 -9.90 10.11 -14.41
C LYS A 76 -11.03 9.26 -14.99
N GLU A 77 -10.86 7.94 -15.01
CA GLU A 77 -11.89 6.97 -15.39
C GLU A 77 -12.82 6.59 -14.21
N ASN A 78 -12.71 7.25 -13.06
CA ASN A 78 -13.42 6.93 -11.81
C ASN A 78 -13.19 5.50 -11.32
N LYS A 79 -11.97 4.98 -11.50
CA LYS A 79 -11.53 3.68 -10.99
C LYS A 79 -10.85 3.84 -9.63
N LYS A 80 -11.13 2.92 -8.71
CA LYS A 80 -10.47 2.81 -7.40
C LYS A 80 -9.07 2.21 -7.56
N VAL A 81 -8.05 2.89 -7.03
CA VAL A 81 -6.64 2.47 -7.16
C VAL A 81 -6.09 2.00 -5.82
N ALA A 82 -5.59 0.76 -5.75
CA ALA A 82 -4.85 0.23 -4.61
C ALA A 82 -3.35 0.15 -4.92
N ARG A 83 -2.56 0.99 -4.24
CA ARG A 83 -1.09 0.98 -4.29
C ARG A 83 -0.56 0.19 -3.09
N VAL A 84 -0.14 -1.05 -3.33
CA VAL A 84 0.25 -1.99 -2.27
C VAL A 84 1.77 -1.98 -2.06
N HIS A 85 2.21 -1.60 -0.86
CA HIS A 85 3.61 -1.55 -0.44
C HIS A 85 3.91 -2.63 0.60
N THR A 86 5.16 -3.09 0.67
CA THR A 86 5.59 -4.01 1.73
C THR A 86 5.64 -3.30 3.09
N GLY A 87 5.38 -4.04 4.18
CA GLY A 87 5.43 -3.53 5.54
C GLY A 87 4.37 -2.46 5.82
N ASP A 88 4.83 -1.31 6.29
CA ASP A 88 4.02 -0.11 6.52
C ASP A 88 4.53 1.01 5.58
N PRO A 89 3.66 1.70 4.83
CA PRO A 89 4.10 2.73 3.89
C PRO A 89 4.89 3.86 4.57
N ALA A 90 4.57 4.21 5.82
CA ALA A 90 5.22 5.30 6.54
C ALA A 90 6.71 5.04 6.85
N ILE A 91 7.19 3.79 6.71
CA ILE A 91 8.56 3.41 7.02
C ILE A 91 9.25 2.95 5.74
N TYR A 92 10.05 3.84 5.15
CA TYR A 92 10.76 3.63 3.87
C TYR A 92 9.87 3.41 2.64
N GLY A 93 8.57 3.71 2.71
CA GLY A 93 7.74 3.75 1.51
C GLY A 93 8.16 4.94 0.64
N ALA A 94 8.62 4.69 -0.58
CA ALA A 94 8.78 5.69 -1.65
C ALA A 94 7.42 6.23 -2.16
N HIS A 95 6.46 6.38 -1.26
CA HIS A 95 5.10 6.83 -1.50
C HIS A 95 4.95 8.34 -1.33
N ARG A 96 5.91 9.03 -0.67
CA ARG A 96 5.85 10.48 -0.48
C ARG A 96 5.97 11.25 -1.80
N GLU A 97 6.92 10.87 -2.65
CA GLU A 97 7.06 11.47 -3.99
C GLU A 97 5.79 11.28 -4.83
N GLN A 98 5.15 10.11 -4.71
CA GLN A 98 3.87 9.85 -5.38
C GLN A 98 2.75 10.75 -4.83
N MET A 99 2.70 10.97 -3.52
CA MET A 99 1.74 11.89 -2.90
C MET A 99 1.92 13.32 -3.36
N ASP A 100 3.15 13.82 -3.37
CA ASP A 100 3.44 15.19 -3.80
C ASP A 100 3.02 15.38 -5.28
N MET A 101 3.24 14.39 -6.16
CA MET A 101 2.76 14.42 -7.55
C MET A 101 1.22 14.34 -7.63
N LEU A 102 0.56 13.50 -6.83
CA LEU A 102 -0.90 13.42 -6.80
C LEU A 102 -1.55 14.72 -6.30
N ASP A 103 -0.88 15.43 -5.38
CA ASP A 103 -1.29 16.76 -4.91
C ASP A 103 -1.27 17.78 -6.07
N GLU A 104 -0.28 17.74 -6.96
CA GLU A 104 -0.23 18.58 -8.17
C GLU A 104 -1.39 18.29 -9.13
N TYR A 105 -1.86 17.04 -9.20
CA TYR A 105 -3.03 16.65 -9.98
C TYR A 105 -4.36 16.88 -9.26
N GLY A 106 -4.34 17.31 -7.99
CA GLY A 106 -5.54 17.46 -7.16
C GLY A 106 -6.27 16.14 -6.89
N ILE A 107 -5.55 15.02 -6.85
CA ILE A 107 -6.09 13.67 -6.62
C ILE A 107 -6.01 13.34 -5.13
N GLU A 108 -7.15 12.96 -4.55
CA GLU A 108 -7.18 12.52 -3.16
C GLU A 108 -6.57 11.13 -2.98
N TYR A 109 -5.89 10.95 -1.85
CA TYR A 109 -5.33 9.67 -1.45
C TYR A 109 -5.55 9.39 0.04
N GLU A 110 -5.42 8.12 0.42
CA GLU A 110 -5.52 7.65 1.80
C GLU A 110 -4.42 6.64 2.09
N VAL A 111 -3.75 6.77 3.25
CA VAL A 111 -2.73 5.82 3.72
C VAL A 111 -3.37 4.84 4.69
N ILE A 112 -3.26 3.56 4.37
CA ILE A 112 -3.69 2.44 5.21
C ILE A 112 -2.44 1.83 5.85
N PRO A 113 -2.32 1.86 7.19
CA PRO A 113 -1.15 1.34 7.86
C PRO A 113 -1.05 -0.18 7.70
N GLY A 114 0.17 -0.69 7.86
CA GLY A 114 0.51 -2.10 7.82
C GLY A 114 1.41 -2.52 8.97
N VAL A 115 1.65 -3.82 9.11
CA VAL A 115 2.60 -4.36 10.09
C VAL A 115 4.01 -4.26 9.51
N SER A 116 4.85 -3.41 10.10
CA SER A 116 6.23 -3.24 9.62
C SER A 116 7.13 -4.44 9.99
N SER A 117 8.17 -4.68 9.19
CA SER A 117 9.08 -5.83 9.32
C SER A 117 9.81 -5.90 10.66
N PHE A 118 10.11 -4.75 11.29
CA PHE A 118 10.78 -4.75 12.60
C PHE A 118 9.84 -5.22 13.73
N LEU A 119 8.54 -4.90 13.67
CA LEU A 119 7.55 -5.42 14.61
C LEU A 119 7.32 -6.90 14.40
N ALA A 120 7.26 -7.34 13.14
CA ALA A 120 7.19 -8.76 12.79
C ALA A 120 8.41 -9.53 13.32
N SER A 121 9.61 -8.96 13.18
CA SER A 121 10.85 -9.54 13.70
C SER A 121 10.84 -9.62 15.23
N ALA A 122 10.36 -8.58 15.92
CA ALA A 122 10.22 -8.58 17.37
C ALA A 122 9.26 -9.68 17.86
N ALA A 123 8.13 -9.85 17.17
CA ALA A 123 7.16 -10.92 17.45
C ALA A 123 7.77 -12.31 17.25
N ALA A 124 8.47 -12.53 16.13
CA ALA A 124 9.15 -13.80 15.84
C ALA A 124 10.22 -14.16 16.90
N LEU A 125 10.94 -13.15 17.41
CA LEU A 125 11.93 -13.32 18.47
C LEU A 125 11.32 -13.37 19.88
N LYS A 126 10.01 -13.15 20.01
CA LYS A 126 9.30 -13.00 21.30
C LYS A 126 9.95 -11.94 22.19
N LYS A 127 10.31 -10.81 21.58
CA LYS A 127 10.95 -9.67 22.25
C LYS A 127 10.03 -8.47 22.28
N ASP A 128 9.96 -7.84 23.44
CA ASP A 128 9.49 -6.47 23.58
C ASP A 128 10.69 -5.54 23.33
N LEU A 129 10.56 -4.69 22.31
CA LEU A 129 11.62 -3.78 21.86
C LEU A 129 11.97 -2.71 22.91
N LEU A 130 11.04 -2.36 23.79
CA LEU A 130 11.20 -1.27 24.76
C LEU A 130 11.36 -1.78 26.20
N TYR A 131 11.28 -3.09 26.43
CA TYR A 131 11.32 -3.69 27.76
C TYR A 131 12.48 -3.19 28.65
N GLN A 132 13.68 -3.07 28.08
CA GLN A 132 14.87 -2.64 28.82
C GLN A 132 14.86 -1.14 29.19
N MET A 133 14.06 -0.31 28.50
CA MET A 133 13.86 1.09 28.86
C MET A 133 12.99 1.22 30.12
N PHE A 134 11.98 0.37 30.27
CA PHE A 134 11.04 0.42 31.40
C PHE A 134 11.50 -0.35 32.64
N ARG A 135 12.51 -1.22 32.52
CA ARG A 135 13.04 -1.98 33.67
C ARG A 135 13.89 -1.14 34.65
N LYS A 136 14.28 0.08 34.26
CA LYS A 136 15.09 1.01 35.06
C LYS A 136 14.28 2.18 35.66
N LEU A 137 12.97 2.17 35.48
CA LEU A 137 12.02 3.03 36.19
C LEU A 137 11.43 2.25 37.36
#